data_AF-A0A9W7YL79-F1
#
_entry.id   AF-A0A9W7YL79-F1
#
_cell.length_a   1.000
_cell.length_b   1.000
_cell.length_c   1.000
_cell.angle_alpha   90.00
_cell.angle_beta   90.00
_cell.angle_gamma   90.00
#
_symmetry.space_group_name_H-M   'P 1'
#
loop_
_entity.id
_entity.type
_entity.pdbx_description
1 polymer ?
#
loop_
_entity_poly.entity_id
_entity_poly.type
_entity_poly.pdbx_seq_one_letter_code
_entity_poly.pdbx_strand_id
1 'polypeptide(L)'
;MPIYTAVRHFIGTDDNDPNKAQSHRYQWFEFNPYEVGSIDHGAWIPSWAFGRPMVNGREQLKIGEAHFGGIIGAVSSAFCASFDAMIMELYTAVPSAVRSAMDPLLDWIEHGTEVSHPIPPYTLHNPFYIGEQPSASQSGKLAELESKPLLSLMDAGMENNLPFAPLLRPERNVDVIVCLDSSANIDIMPWFARAEAWAGDHGVERWPWGARPWSADPLRPSKAEVKLDQSTLSGTRSVRESVNKRIRDDNIRCVVFDQPVASSPLPKKNGSLPRPITILYIPLLPNAKFRDPDFDPETADFCGTFNDQWTTEQINLLADLASFNLTQEVSRIRDALKVAYKRKRAHRL
;
A
#
# COMPACT_ATOMS: atom_id res chain seq x y z
N MET A 1 2.75 11.37 -14.53
CA MET A 1 3.16 12.17 -13.35
C MET A 1 3.60 11.18 -12.29
N PRO A 2 4.86 11.25 -11.79
CA PRO A 2 5.32 10.38 -10.72
C PRO A 2 4.63 10.76 -9.40
N ILE A 3 4.29 9.74 -8.61
CA ILE A 3 3.73 9.89 -7.27
C ILE A 3 4.50 8.92 -6.38
N TYR A 4 5.06 9.43 -5.29
CA TYR A 4 5.69 8.61 -4.24
C TYR A 4 4.81 8.66 -3.00
N THR A 5 4.86 7.62 -2.17
CA THR A 5 4.01 7.52 -0.98
C THR A 5 4.81 7.15 0.24
N ALA A 6 4.49 7.82 1.34
CA ALA A 6 4.89 7.43 2.69
C ALA A 6 3.63 7.32 3.54
N VAL A 7 3.75 6.71 4.71
CA VAL A 7 2.72 6.78 5.74
C VAL A 7 3.25 7.43 7.01
N ARG A 8 2.33 7.99 7.77
CA ARG A 8 2.55 8.44 9.13
C ARG A 8 1.83 7.48 10.06
N HIS A 9 2.52 7.01 11.10
CA HIS A 9 1.88 6.21 12.15
C HIS A 9 1.17 7.14 13.11
N PHE A 10 -0.18 7.10 13.11
CA PHE A 10 -0.96 7.80 14.13
C PHE A 10 -1.17 6.88 15.33
N ILE A 11 -0.58 7.28 16.44
CA ILE A 11 -0.86 6.76 17.76
C ILE A 11 -1.85 7.77 18.36
N GLY A 12 -3.12 7.39 18.45
CA GLY A 12 -4.21 8.28 18.88
C GLY A 12 -4.20 8.70 20.35
N THR A 13 -3.04 9.08 20.88
CA THR A 13 -2.84 9.50 22.26
C THR A 13 -2.07 10.80 22.28
N ASP A 14 -2.41 11.67 23.25
CA ASP A 14 -1.73 12.96 23.44
C ASP A 14 -0.22 12.81 23.74
N ASP A 15 0.20 11.61 24.19
CA ASP A 15 1.57 11.32 24.61
C ASP A 15 2.43 10.63 23.52
N ASN A 16 1.89 10.35 22.32
CA ASN A 16 2.50 9.45 21.33
C ASN A 16 2.90 8.07 21.90
N ASP A 17 2.29 7.64 23.00
CA ASP A 17 2.51 6.32 23.60
C ASP A 17 1.75 5.25 22.78
N PRO A 18 2.46 4.40 22.02
CA PRO A 18 1.84 3.39 21.16
C PRO A 18 0.93 2.44 21.95
N ASN A 19 1.20 2.25 23.25
CA ASN A 19 0.47 1.31 24.09
C ASN A 19 -0.90 1.83 24.58
N LYS A 20 -1.13 3.15 24.49
CA LYS A 20 -2.40 3.77 24.88
C LYS A 20 -3.34 3.99 23.68
N ALA A 21 -2.91 3.68 22.44
CA ALA A 21 -3.71 3.97 21.24
C ALA A 21 -4.94 3.06 21.14
N GLN A 22 -6.12 3.67 21.04
CA GLN A 22 -7.37 2.95 20.79
C GLN A 22 -7.49 2.45 19.34
N SER A 23 -6.73 3.05 18.41
CA SER A 23 -6.60 2.60 17.02
C SER A 23 -5.23 3.00 16.47
N HIS A 24 -4.44 2.02 16.02
CA HIS A 24 -3.29 2.28 15.15
C HIS A 24 -3.82 2.45 13.73
N ARG A 25 -3.64 3.64 13.16
CA ARG A 25 -4.01 3.91 11.76
C ARG A 25 -2.86 4.59 11.06
N TYR A 26 -2.55 4.11 9.86
CA TYR A 26 -1.59 4.75 8.98
C TYR A 26 -2.31 5.81 8.14
N GLN A 27 -1.70 6.99 8.07
CA GLN A 27 -2.18 8.10 7.24
C GLN A 27 -1.25 8.25 6.05
N TRP A 28 -1.79 8.20 4.85
CA TRP A 28 -1.04 8.26 3.60
C TRP A 28 -0.63 9.69 3.28
N PHE A 29 0.65 9.85 2.96
CA PHE A 29 1.23 11.05 2.38
C PHE A 29 1.67 10.75 0.96
N GLU A 30 1.39 11.67 0.05
CA GLU A 30 1.77 11.58 -1.35
C GLU A 30 2.73 12.71 -1.70
N PHE A 31 3.68 12.40 -2.57
CA PHE A 31 4.69 13.33 -3.07
C PHE A 31 4.62 13.34 -4.59
N ASN A 32 4.50 14.52 -5.17
CA ASN A 32 4.71 14.73 -6.60
C ASN A 32 5.47 16.05 -6.83
N PRO A 33 5.95 16.33 -8.05
CA PRO A 33 6.74 17.54 -8.33
C PRO A 33 6.02 18.87 -8.09
N TYR A 34 4.70 18.87 -7.86
CA TYR A 34 3.90 20.06 -7.61
C TYR A 34 3.54 20.22 -6.14
N GLU A 35 3.13 19.13 -5.49
CA GLU A 35 2.56 19.16 -4.15
C GLU A 35 2.91 17.93 -3.32
N VAL A 36 2.90 18.14 -2.00
CA VAL A 36 3.00 17.11 -0.97
C VAL A 36 1.78 17.25 -0.06
N GLY A 37 1.16 16.15 0.31
CA GLY A 37 -0.04 16.21 1.14
C GLY A 37 -0.57 14.87 1.54
N SER A 38 -1.65 14.90 2.30
CA SER A 38 -2.31 13.69 2.81
C SER A 38 -3.78 13.71 2.47
N ILE A 39 -4.25 12.63 1.86
CA ILE A 39 -5.67 12.44 1.56
C ILE A 39 -6.49 12.27 2.85
N ASP A 40 -5.93 11.61 3.86
CA ASP A 40 -6.59 11.41 5.15
C ASP A 40 -6.93 12.74 5.83
N HIS A 41 -6.08 13.75 5.63
CA HIS A 41 -6.24 15.09 6.19
C HIS A 41 -6.92 16.06 5.21
N GLY A 42 -6.86 15.79 3.90
CA GLY A 42 -7.37 16.71 2.88
C GLY A 42 -6.55 17.99 2.73
N ALA A 43 -5.27 17.99 3.16
CA ALA A 43 -4.37 19.14 3.07
C ALA A 43 -3.16 18.87 2.20
N TRP A 44 -2.75 19.91 1.48
CA TRP A 44 -1.70 19.91 0.48
C TRP A 44 -0.87 21.18 0.59
N ILE A 45 0.42 21.03 0.34
CA ILE A 45 1.38 22.12 0.24
C ILE A 45 2.16 21.99 -1.07
N PRO A 46 2.73 23.09 -1.60
CA PRO A 46 3.70 23.00 -2.68
C PRO A 46 4.91 22.14 -2.29
N SER A 47 5.52 21.42 -3.24
CA SER A 47 6.68 20.54 -2.95
C SER A 47 7.82 21.27 -2.22
N TRP A 48 8.11 22.52 -2.62
CA TRP A 48 9.17 23.33 -2.04
C TRP A 48 8.98 23.62 -0.54
N ALA A 49 7.74 23.55 -0.05
CA ALA A 49 7.40 23.80 1.34
C ALA A 49 7.69 22.61 2.26
N PHE A 50 7.86 21.41 1.68
CA PHE A 50 8.13 20.20 2.45
C PHE A 50 9.44 20.32 3.23
N GLY A 51 9.41 20.03 4.53
CA GLY A 51 10.57 20.15 5.42
C GLY A 51 10.84 21.56 5.94
N ARG A 52 10.10 22.57 5.50
CA ARG A 52 10.30 23.95 5.97
C ARG A 52 9.57 24.20 7.29
N PRO A 53 10.17 24.98 8.20
CA PRO A 53 9.45 25.47 9.36
C PRO A 53 8.40 26.49 8.90
N MET A 54 7.14 26.11 9.06
CA MET A 54 5.98 26.96 8.79
C MET A 54 5.13 27.07 10.05
N VAL A 55 4.47 28.22 10.21
CA VAL A 55 3.47 28.45 11.25
C VAL A 55 2.30 29.17 10.61
N ASN A 56 1.10 28.59 10.70
CA ASN A 56 -0.15 29.15 10.17
C ASN A 56 -0.02 29.54 8.68
N GLY A 57 0.54 28.61 7.88
CA GLY A 57 0.78 28.79 6.44
C GLY A 57 1.87 29.82 6.09
N ARG A 58 2.59 30.36 7.08
CA ARG A 58 3.67 31.34 6.87
C ARG A 58 5.03 30.72 7.14
N GLU A 59 5.91 30.84 6.15
CA GLU A 59 7.31 30.44 6.26
C GLU A 59 8.01 31.22 7.38
N GLN A 60 8.63 30.49 8.31
CA GLN A 60 9.41 31.07 9.40
C GLN A 60 10.87 31.27 9.00
N LEU A 61 11.41 30.32 8.23
CA LEU A 61 12.79 30.33 7.77
C LEU A 61 12.87 29.86 6.32
N LYS A 62 13.57 30.64 5.49
CA LYS A 62 13.89 30.30 4.11
C LYS A 62 15.08 29.33 4.08
N ILE A 63 14.78 28.04 4.01
CA ILE A 63 15.79 26.99 3.76
C ILE A 63 15.75 26.53 2.29
N GLY A 64 16.55 25.55 1.89
CA GLY A 64 16.40 24.89 0.58
C GLY A 64 15.16 23.99 0.56
N GLU A 65 14.70 23.60 -0.63
CA GLU A 65 13.76 22.48 -0.75
C GLU A 65 14.43 21.19 -0.22
N ALA A 66 13.63 20.30 0.36
CA ALA A 66 14.13 19.01 0.82
C ALA A 66 14.79 18.25 -0.33
N HIS A 67 15.97 17.70 -0.08
CA HIS A 67 16.67 16.91 -1.08
C HIS A 67 15.83 15.69 -1.47
N PHE A 68 15.74 15.38 -2.77
CA PHE A 68 14.97 14.24 -3.25
C PHE A 68 15.40 12.92 -2.60
N GLY A 69 16.70 12.76 -2.31
CA GLY A 69 17.22 11.61 -1.56
C GLY A 69 16.62 11.47 -0.15
N GLY A 70 16.23 12.57 0.51
CA GLY A 70 15.51 12.51 1.79
C GLY A 70 14.08 12.01 1.64
N ILE A 71 13.40 12.41 0.56
CA ILE A 71 12.07 11.86 0.20
C ILE A 71 12.18 10.36 -0.11
N ILE A 72 13.18 9.97 -0.90
CA ILE A 72 13.44 8.55 -1.19
C ILE A 72 13.70 7.78 0.10
N GLY A 73 14.56 8.30 0.98
CA GLY A 73 14.79 7.71 2.30
C GLY A 73 13.51 7.54 3.11
N ALA A 74 12.58 8.50 3.06
CA ALA A 74 11.29 8.39 3.74
C ALA A 74 10.41 7.29 3.14
N VAL A 75 10.27 7.23 1.81
CA VAL A 75 9.39 6.26 1.14
C VAL A 75 9.98 4.86 1.05
N SER A 76 11.29 4.69 1.28
CA SER A 76 11.99 3.39 1.32
C SER A 76 12.50 3.03 2.72
N SER A 77 11.89 3.60 3.76
CA SER A 77 12.29 3.41 5.16
C SER A 77 11.63 2.19 5.81
N ALA A 78 11.39 1.10 5.09
CA ALA A 78 10.87 -0.14 5.69
C ALA A 78 11.76 -0.63 6.84
N PHE A 79 13.07 -0.33 6.81
CA PHE A 79 14.00 -0.57 7.92
C PHE A 79 13.73 0.25 9.20
N CYS A 80 12.87 1.27 9.12
CA CYS A 80 12.36 2.03 10.27
C CYS A 80 11.08 1.41 10.85
N ALA A 81 10.62 0.26 10.34
CA ALA A 81 9.55 -0.52 10.94
C ALA A 81 9.81 -0.80 12.42
N SER A 82 8.74 -1.07 13.18
CA SER A 82 8.93 -1.57 14.54
C SER A 82 9.75 -2.87 14.50
N PHE A 83 10.53 -3.12 15.55
CA PHE A 83 11.30 -4.36 15.68
C PHE A 83 10.42 -5.59 15.40
N ASP A 84 9.16 -5.56 15.86
CA ASP A 84 8.15 -6.59 15.63
C ASP A 84 7.84 -6.80 14.14
N ALA A 85 7.65 -5.72 13.39
CA ALA A 85 7.37 -5.81 11.96
C ALA A 85 8.59 -6.31 11.16
N MET A 86 9.80 -5.90 11.54
CA MET A 86 11.05 -6.41 10.95
C MET A 86 11.24 -7.91 11.23
N ILE A 87 10.96 -8.37 12.46
CA ILE A 87 11.03 -9.80 12.81
C ILE A 87 9.94 -10.59 12.09
N MET A 88 8.74 -10.03 11.95
CA MET A 88 7.65 -10.69 11.20
C MET A 88 8.00 -10.83 9.72
N GLU A 89 8.56 -9.80 9.10
CA GLU A 89 9.05 -9.90 7.71
C GLU A 89 10.14 -10.96 7.59
N LEU A 90 11.13 -10.94 8.50
CA LEU A 90 12.16 -11.98 8.57
C LEU A 90 11.54 -13.36 8.72
N TYR A 91 10.61 -13.56 9.65
CA TYR A 91 9.90 -14.83 9.89
C TYR A 91 9.18 -15.35 8.63
N THR A 92 8.54 -14.45 7.88
CA THR A 92 7.87 -14.82 6.63
C THR A 92 8.85 -15.19 5.51
N ALA A 93 10.06 -14.63 5.54
CA ALA A 93 11.13 -14.94 4.59
C ALA A 93 11.89 -16.24 4.92
N VAL A 94 11.80 -16.78 6.15
CA VAL A 94 12.50 -18.03 6.52
C VAL A 94 11.68 -19.27 6.14
N PRO A 95 12.31 -20.36 5.65
CA PRO A 95 11.64 -21.62 5.35
C PRO A 95 10.82 -22.17 6.52
N SER A 96 9.70 -22.83 6.22
CA SER A 96 8.76 -23.38 7.21
C SER A 96 9.39 -24.31 8.24
N ALA A 97 10.48 -25.01 7.87
CA ALA A 97 11.24 -25.87 8.77
C ALA A 97 11.98 -25.13 9.89
N VAL A 98 12.27 -23.83 9.70
CA VAL A 98 12.99 -22.98 10.68
C VAL A 98 12.03 -22.11 11.47
N ARG A 99 10.80 -21.90 10.98
CA ARG A 99 9.77 -21.11 11.64
C ARG A 99 9.49 -21.59 13.07
N SER A 100 9.41 -22.90 13.30
CA SER A 100 9.18 -23.47 14.64
C SER A 100 10.29 -23.17 15.66
N ALA A 101 11.51 -22.93 15.19
CA ALA A 101 12.63 -22.52 16.05
C ALA A 101 12.60 -21.02 16.40
N MET A 102 11.83 -20.22 15.65
CA MET A 102 11.63 -18.78 15.87
C MET A 102 10.35 -18.48 16.66
N ASP A 103 9.48 -19.47 16.89
CA ASP A 103 8.25 -19.32 17.67
C ASP A 103 8.48 -18.71 19.07
N PRO A 104 9.53 -19.05 19.84
CA PRO A 104 9.80 -18.41 21.13
C PRO A 104 10.19 -16.93 21.03
N LEU A 105 10.81 -16.52 19.92
CA LEU A 105 11.17 -15.13 19.64
C LEU A 105 9.93 -14.32 19.26
N LEU A 106 9.00 -14.93 18.52
CA LEU A 106 7.69 -14.35 18.22
C LEU A 106 6.84 -14.20 19.48
N ASP A 107 6.79 -15.21 20.35
CA ASP A 107 6.08 -15.12 21.62
C ASP A 107 6.65 -14.00 22.51
N TRP A 108 7.97 -13.82 22.53
CA TRP A 108 8.60 -12.73 23.28
C TRP A 108 8.21 -11.34 22.74
N ILE A 109 8.09 -11.21 21.42
CA ILE A 109 7.62 -9.99 20.74
C ILE A 109 6.15 -9.70 21.06
N GLU A 110 5.28 -10.71 21.00
CA GLU A 110 3.84 -10.54 21.30
C GLU A 110 3.57 -10.05 22.73
N HIS A 111 4.50 -10.32 23.66
CA HIS A 111 4.44 -9.88 25.05
C HIS A 111 5.31 -8.64 25.35
N GLY A 112 6.07 -8.15 24.36
CA GLY A 112 6.84 -6.93 24.44
C GLY A 112 5.93 -5.71 24.35
N THR A 113 5.80 -4.96 25.44
CA THR A 113 4.91 -3.79 25.53
C THR A 113 5.54 -2.50 25.01
N GLU A 114 6.63 -2.54 24.23
CA GLU A 114 7.24 -1.32 23.69
C GLU A 114 7.47 -1.47 22.19
N VAL A 115 6.70 -0.72 21.40
CA VAL A 115 6.96 -0.53 19.97
C VAL A 115 8.26 0.25 19.83
N SER A 116 9.37 -0.48 19.76
CA SER A 116 10.68 0.10 19.54
C SER A 116 10.97 0.13 18.04
N HIS A 117 11.28 1.31 17.53
CA HIS A 117 11.79 1.50 16.17
C HIS A 117 13.32 1.48 16.24
N PRO A 118 14.01 0.49 15.63
CA PRO A 118 15.47 0.42 15.63
C PRO A 118 16.10 1.63 14.94
N ILE A 119 15.42 2.16 13.92
CA ILE A 119 15.78 3.37 13.20
C ILE A 119 14.61 4.36 13.32
N PRO A 120 14.85 5.61 13.77
CA PRO A 120 13.78 6.58 13.90
C PRO A 120 13.19 6.93 12.53
N PRO A 121 11.87 7.16 12.44
CA PRO A 121 11.22 7.55 11.19
C PRO A 121 11.77 8.88 10.67
N TYR A 122 11.68 9.08 9.36
CA TYR A 122 12.15 10.31 8.72
C TYR A 122 11.34 11.50 9.23
N THR A 123 11.98 12.33 10.07
CA THR A 123 11.33 13.40 10.83
C THR A 123 11.83 14.76 10.39
N LEU A 124 10.91 15.65 10.06
CA LEU A 124 11.16 17.00 9.54
C LEU A 124 10.19 18.01 10.15
N HIS A 125 10.42 19.30 9.92
CA HIS A 125 9.45 20.34 10.28
C HIS A 125 8.13 20.11 9.56
N ASN A 126 7.04 20.17 10.31
CA ASN A 126 5.71 20.01 9.76
C ASN A 126 5.24 21.31 9.09
N PRO A 127 5.06 21.34 7.76
CA PRO A 127 4.63 22.55 7.06
C PRO A 127 3.14 22.88 7.30
N PHE A 128 2.37 21.96 7.89
CA PHE A 128 0.97 22.15 8.24
C PHE A 128 0.78 22.73 9.65
N TYR A 129 1.86 22.99 10.40
CA TYR A 129 1.79 23.43 11.78
C TYR A 129 1.16 24.83 11.93
N ILE A 130 0.23 25.00 12.88
CA ILE A 130 -0.48 26.29 13.10
C ILE A 130 0.07 27.06 14.30
N GLY A 131 0.81 26.44 15.22
CA GLY A 131 1.45 27.15 16.35
C GLY A 131 0.54 27.45 17.55
N GLU A 132 -0.77 27.29 17.39
CA GLU A 132 -1.76 27.46 18.45
C GLU A 132 -2.37 26.11 18.81
N GLN A 133 -2.72 25.91 20.09
CA GLN A 133 -3.52 24.75 20.49
C GLN A 133 -4.86 24.83 19.75
N PRO A 134 -5.28 23.80 19.00
CA PRO A 134 -6.56 23.83 18.32
C PRO A 134 -7.66 24.13 19.36
N SER A 135 -8.48 25.13 19.08
CA SER A 135 -9.70 25.38 19.88
C SER A 135 -10.46 24.06 20.00
N ALA A 136 -11.07 23.75 21.15
CA ALA A 136 -11.86 22.53 21.35
C ALA A 136 -12.97 22.32 20.29
N SER A 137 -13.30 23.36 19.51
CA SER A 137 -14.20 23.33 18.35
C SER A 137 -13.58 22.86 17.02
N GLN A 138 -12.26 22.67 16.95
CA GLN A 138 -11.51 22.17 15.78
C GLN A 138 -11.20 20.67 15.92
N SER A 139 -12.16 19.84 16.33
CA SER A 139 -12.01 18.39 16.39
C SER A 139 -12.07 17.72 15.00
N GLY A 140 -11.28 18.22 14.05
CA GLY A 140 -11.24 17.75 12.66
C GLY A 140 -10.02 16.86 12.39
N LYS A 141 -10.07 16.07 11.31
CA LYS A 141 -8.93 15.23 10.87
C LYS A 141 -7.62 16.01 10.74
N LEU A 142 -7.69 17.32 10.44
CA LEU A 142 -6.55 18.22 10.28
C LEU A 142 -5.88 18.64 11.58
N ALA A 143 -6.63 18.78 12.69
CA ALA A 143 -6.10 19.37 13.93
C ALA A 143 -4.94 18.55 14.52
N GLU A 144 -4.95 17.24 14.27
CA GLU A 144 -3.92 16.31 14.69
C GLU A 144 -2.61 16.51 13.92
N LEU A 145 -2.71 16.86 12.63
CA LEU A 145 -1.57 17.26 11.81
C LEU A 145 -1.13 18.68 12.17
N GLU A 146 -2.05 19.62 12.37
CA GLU A 146 -1.75 21.04 12.59
C GLU A 146 -1.15 21.35 13.98
N SER A 147 -1.37 20.46 14.95
CA SER A 147 -0.89 20.63 16.33
C SER A 147 0.56 20.18 16.57
N LYS A 148 1.13 19.35 15.68
CA LYS A 148 2.50 18.83 15.86
C LYS A 148 3.52 19.64 15.06
N PRO A 149 4.59 20.15 15.68
CA PRO A 149 5.61 20.94 14.98
C PRO A 149 6.51 20.09 14.06
N LEU A 150 6.51 18.78 14.25
CA LEU A 150 7.30 17.82 13.49
C LEU A 150 6.39 16.80 12.79
N LEU A 151 6.79 16.42 11.58
CA LEU A 151 6.16 15.40 10.75
C LEU A 151 7.13 14.23 10.63
N SER A 152 6.70 13.05 11.08
CA SER A 152 7.46 11.80 10.99
C SER A 152 6.80 10.87 9.98
N LEU A 153 7.57 10.42 9.00
CA LEU A 153 7.11 9.60 7.89
C LEU A 153 7.92 8.29 7.82
N MET A 154 7.25 7.24 7.34
CA MET A 154 7.83 5.93 7.10
C MET A 154 7.32 5.33 5.78
N ASP A 155 7.94 4.23 5.36
CA ASP A 155 7.57 3.50 4.15
C ASP A 155 6.09 3.10 4.15
N ALA A 156 5.42 3.30 3.01
CA ALA A 156 4.01 2.95 2.84
C ALA A 156 3.75 1.44 2.82
N GLY A 157 4.77 0.61 2.56
CA GLY A 157 4.72 -0.84 2.68
C GLY A 157 4.32 -1.31 4.08
N MET A 158 4.53 -0.48 5.11
CA MET A 158 4.04 -0.72 6.48
C MET A 158 2.52 -0.88 6.54
N GLU A 159 1.78 -0.17 5.69
CA GLU A 159 0.33 -0.31 5.55
C GLU A 159 -0.01 -1.25 4.39
N ASN A 160 0.51 -0.98 3.19
CA ASN A 160 0.24 -1.79 2.00
C ASN A 160 1.35 -1.64 0.97
N ASN A 161 1.93 -2.76 0.51
CA ASN A 161 2.97 -2.77 -0.52
C ASN A 161 2.45 -2.29 -1.89
N LEU A 162 1.13 -2.35 -2.13
CA LEU A 162 0.53 -1.84 -3.36
C LEU A 162 -0.05 -0.43 -3.12
N PRO A 163 0.51 0.63 -3.74
CA PRO A 163 0.10 2.01 -3.50
C PRO A 163 -1.20 2.35 -4.23
N PHE A 164 -2.30 1.68 -3.89
CA PHE A 164 -3.63 1.95 -4.45
C PHE A 164 -4.20 3.27 -3.92
N ALA A 165 -4.02 3.57 -2.63
CA ALA A 165 -4.55 4.76 -1.97
C ALA A 165 -4.40 6.05 -2.79
N PRO A 166 -3.19 6.42 -3.31
CA PRO A 166 -3.08 7.59 -4.16
C PRO A 166 -3.93 7.50 -5.43
N LEU A 167 -3.98 6.35 -6.10
CA LEU A 167 -4.70 6.22 -7.36
C LEU A 167 -6.24 6.28 -7.21
N LEU A 168 -6.76 6.10 -5.99
CA LEU A 168 -8.18 6.03 -5.70
C LEU A 168 -8.84 7.38 -5.38
N ARG A 169 -8.06 8.47 -5.37
CA ARG A 169 -8.58 9.84 -5.22
C ARG A 169 -9.64 10.16 -6.29
N PRO A 170 -10.85 10.63 -5.92
CA PRO A 170 -11.90 10.96 -6.87
C PRO A 170 -11.46 11.98 -7.93
N GLU A 171 -10.62 12.95 -7.55
CA GLU A 171 -10.15 14.03 -8.43
C GLU A 171 -9.27 13.50 -9.58
N ARG A 172 -8.54 12.40 -9.35
CA ARG A 172 -7.72 11.75 -10.39
C ARG A 172 -8.57 11.02 -11.42
N ASN A 173 -9.77 10.60 -11.01
CA ASN A 173 -10.77 9.97 -11.87
C ASN A 173 -10.20 8.79 -12.69
N VAL A 174 -9.30 8.01 -12.07
CA VAL A 174 -8.58 6.88 -12.70
C VAL A 174 -9.57 5.84 -13.20
N ASP A 175 -9.35 5.31 -14.40
CA ASP A 175 -10.20 4.30 -15.03
C ASP A 175 -9.58 2.91 -15.04
N VAL A 176 -8.26 2.87 -15.23
CA VAL A 176 -7.48 1.64 -15.33
C VAL A 176 -6.23 1.81 -14.49
N ILE A 177 -5.94 0.82 -13.66
CA ILE A 177 -4.70 0.69 -12.89
C ILE A 177 -3.95 -0.51 -13.45
N VAL A 178 -2.71 -0.29 -13.89
CA VAL A 178 -1.77 -1.38 -14.19
C VAL A 178 -0.92 -1.57 -12.95
N CYS A 179 -1.14 -2.67 -12.25
CA CYS A 179 -0.51 -2.98 -10.97
C CYS A 179 0.59 -4.02 -11.21
N LEU A 180 1.84 -3.57 -11.10
CA LEU A 180 3.01 -4.45 -11.10
C LEU A 180 3.32 -4.80 -9.65
N ASP A 181 3.31 -6.08 -9.30
CA ASP A 181 3.52 -6.55 -7.94
C ASP A 181 4.79 -7.40 -7.84
N SER A 182 5.77 -6.89 -7.12
CA SER A 182 7.05 -7.55 -6.83
C SER A 182 7.17 -7.94 -5.35
N SER A 183 6.05 -8.07 -4.64
CA SER A 183 6.06 -8.50 -3.24
C SER A 183 6.45 -9.99 -3.12
N ALA A 184 7.03 -10.37 -1.99
CA ALA A 184 7.18 -11.77 -1.62
C ALA A 184 5.85 -12.36 -1.11
N ASN A 185 5.69 -13.69 -1.16
CA ASN A 185 4.57 -14.42 -0.55
C ASN A 185 3.18 -13.90 -0.98
N ILE A 186 3.02 -13.49 -2.24
CA ILE A 186 1.79 -12.83 -2.73
C ILE A 186 0.53 -13.66 -2.54
N ASP A 187 0.64 -14.99 -2.47
CA ASP A 187 -0.49 -15.92 -2.32
C ASP A 187 -1.13 -15.90 -0.92
N ILE A 188 -0.39 -15.45 0.10
CA ILE A 188 -0.87 -15.35 1.49
C ILE A 188 -1.05 -13.91 1.97
N MET A 189 -0.62 -12.91 1.19
CA MET A 189 -0.67 -11.50 1.61
C MET A 189 -1.98 -10.79 1.20
N PRO A 190 -2.62 -10.04 2.11
CA PRO A 190 -3.97 -9.48 1.89
C PRO A 190 -3.98 -8.08 1.24
N TRP A 191 -3.07 -7.76 0.30
CA TRP A 191 -2.92 -6.39 -0.26
C TRP A 191 -4.21 -5.79 -0.85
N PHE A 192 -4.98 -6.59 -1.59
CA PHE A 192 -6.27 -6.17 -2.15
C PHE A 192 -7.34 -5.99 -1.07
N ALA A 193 -7.30 -6.78 0.00
CA ALA A 193 -8.25 -6.64 1.11
C ALA A 193 -7.97 -5.36 1.91
N ARG A 194 -6.69 -5.03 2.16
CA ARG A 194 -6.29 -3.76 2.78
C ARG A 194 -6.72 -2.56 1.92
N ALA A 195 -6.51 -2.63 0.61
CA ALA A 195 -6.95 -1.58 -0.32
C ALA A 195 -8.48 -1.42 -0.35
N GLU A 196 -9.22 -2.53 -0.26
CA GLU A 196 -10.68 -2.52 -0.18
C GLU A 196 -11.20 -1.91 1.13
N ALA A 197 -10.57 -2.24 2.26
CA ALA A 197 -10.88 -1.63 3.56
C ALA A 197 -10.62 -0.12 3.52
N TRP A 198 -9.47 0.29 3.00
CA TRP A 198 -9.13 1.70 2.82
C TRP A 198 -10.14 2.41 1.90
N ALA A 199 -10.55 1.78 0.80
CA ALA A 199 -11.57 2.31 -0.11
C ALA A 199 -12.93 2.48 0.59
N GLY A 200 -13.31 1.58 1.48
CA GLY A 200 -14.49 1.69 2.33
C GLY A 200 -14.41 2.88 3.28
N ASP A 201 -13.31 2.99 4.02
CA ASP A 201 -13.08 4.09 4.98
C ASP A 201 -13.08 5.48 4.32
N HIS A 202 -12.72 5.55 3.04
CA HIS A 202 -12.66 6.79 2.26
C HIS A 202 -13.85 7.02 1.32
N GLY A 203 -14.87 6.15 1.36
CA GLY A 203 -16.06 6.29 0.53
C GLY A 203 -15.79 6.15 -0.98
N VAL A 204 -14.77 5.38 -1.37
CA VAL A 204 -14.41 5.13 -2.77
C VAL A 204 -15.33 4.06 -3.36
N GLU A 205 -16.41 4.52 -4.00
CA GLU A 205 -17.44 3.64 -4.56
C GLU A 205 -16.98 2.80 -5.76
N ARG A 206 -15.96 3.28 -6.49
CA ARG A 206 -15.51 2.73 -7.77
C ARG A 206 -14.54 1.54 -7.64
N TRP A 207 -14.15 1.18 -6.43
CA TRP A 207 -13.28 0.02 -6.19
C TRP A 207 -13.95 -1.27 -6.72
N PRO A 208 -13.21 -2.19 -7.39
CA PRO A 208 -13.75 -3.48 -7.78
C PRO A 208 -13.92 -4.39 -6.55
N TRP A 209 -15.02 -4.20 -5.81
CA TRP A 209 -15.35 -4.93 -4.59
C TRP A 209 -15.26 -6.44 -4.77
N GLY A 210 -14.57 -7.12 -3.85
CA GLY A 210 -14.31 -8.56 -3.93
C GLY A 210 -13.16 -8.96 -4.86
N ALA A 211 -12.41 -7.99 -5.43
CA ALA A 211 -11.20 -8.30 -6.17
C ALA A 211 -10.18 -8.96 -5.24
N ARG A 212 -9.85 -10.23 -5.52
CA ARG A 212 -8.84 -11.01 -4.81
C ARG A 212 -8.08 -11.84 -5.85
N PRO A 213 -6.80 -11.53 -6.13
CA PRO A 213 -5.98 -12.34 -7.02
C PRO A 213 -5.59 -13.68 -6.41
N TRP A 214 -5.60 -13.78 -5.08
CA TRP A 214 -5.18 -14.97 -4.36
C TRP A 214 -6.28 -15.40 -3.39
N SER A 215 -6.38 -16.71 -3.15
CA SER A 215 -7.22 -17.26 -2.09
C SER A 215 -6.53 -17.02 -0.75
N ALA A 216 -6.47 -15.78 -0.28
CA ALA A 216 -5.93 -15.54 1.06
C ALA A 216 -6.81 -16.27 2.09
N ASP A 217 -6.23 -17.24 2.79
CA ASP A 217 -6.61 -17.54 4.17
C ASP A 217 -5.74 -16.59 5.00
N PRO A 218 -6.31 -15.61 5.72
CA PRO A 218 -5.52 -14.57 6.37
C PRO A 218 -4.64 -15.21 7.46
N LEU A 219 -3.35 -15.31 7.20
CA LEU A 219 -2.37 -15.52 8.27
C LEU A 219 -2.32 -14.22 9.09
N ARG A 220 -3.16 -14.21 10.13
CA ARG A 220 -3.25 -13.27 11.26
C ARG A 220 -3.81 -11.88 10.93
N PRO A 221 -5.10 -11.61 11.25
CA PRO A 221 -5.59 -10.25 11.42
C PRO A 221 -4.93 -9.59 12.64
N SER A 222 -4.45 -8.36 12.48
CA SER A 222 -4.15 -7.49 13.61
C SER A 222 -5.41 -7.33 14.49
N LYS A 223 -5.27 -7.05 15.79
CA LYS A 223 -6.42 -6.85 16.69
C LYS A 223 -7.40 -5.76 16.22
N ALA A 224 -6.95 -4.83 15.37
CA ALA A 224 -7.79 -3.84 14.70
C ALA A 224 -8.66 -4.44 13.57
N GLU A 225 -8.15 -5.44 12.85
CA GLU A 225 -8.83 -6.14 11.74
C GLU A 225 -9.86 -7.18 12.23
N VAL A 226 -9.71 -7.72 13.45
CA VAL A 226 -10.68 -8.66 14.06
C VAL A 226 -12.09 -8.05 14.20
N LYS A 227 -12.20 -6.72 14.33
CA LYS A 227 -13.49 -6.01 14.35
C LYS A 227 -14.12 -5.86 12.95
N LEU A 228 -13.33 -5.88 11.89
CA LEU A 228 -13.80 -5.73 10.51
C LEU A 228 -14.32 -7.07 9.92
N ASP A 229 -13.83 -8.18 10.45
CA ASP A 229 -13.98 -9.52 9.85
C ASP A 229 -15.31 -10.23 10.20
N GLN A 230 -16.01 -9.82 11.26
CA GLN A 230 -17.20 -10.54 11.73
C GLN A 230 -18.50 -10.19 10.98
N SER A 231 -18.54 -9.10 10.20
CA SER A 231 -19.78 -8.63 9.55
C SER A 231 -19.80 -8.73 8.02
N THR A 232 -18.67 -9.07 7.39
CA THR A 232 -18.50 -8.90 5.92
C THR A 232 -18.31 -10.21 5.15
N LEU A 233 -18.16 -11.35 5.83
CA LEU A 233 -17.87 -12.66 5.20
C LEU A 233 -19.11 -13.55 4.96
N SER A 234 -20.24 -12.94 4.62
CA SER A 234 -21.40 -13.67 4.08
C SER A 234 -21.53 -13.39 2.58
N GLY A 235 -20.67 -14.00 1.75
CA GLY A 235 -20.70 -13.76 0.31
C GLY A 235 -19.90 -14.74 -0.55
N THR A 236 -20.58 -15.80 -0.99
CA THR A 236 -20.33 -16.60 -2.21
C THR A 236 -19.00 -17.35 -2.40
N ARG A 237 -19.15 -18.66 -2.22
CA ARG A 237 -18.24 -19.81 -2.32
C ARG A 237 -17.67 -20.13 -3.73
N SER A 238 -17.74 -19.24 -4.74
CA SER A 238 -17.46 -19.61 -6.15
C SER A 238 -16.20 -19.00 -6.80
N VAL A 239 -15.30 -18.37 -6.04
CA VAL A 239 -13.98 -17.89 -6.55
C VAL A 239 -12.80 -18.59 -5.85
N ARG A 240 -13.09 -19.41 -4.83
CA ARG A 240 -12.09 -20.06 -3.97
C ARG A 240 -11.11 -21.02 -4.69
N GLU A 241 -11.46 -21.57 -5.85
CA GLU A 241 -10.68 -22.64 -6.51
C GLU A 241 -10.01 -22.25 -7.83
N SER A 242 -10.18 -21.04 -8.36
CA SER A 242 -9.82 -20.78 -9.77
C SER A 242 -8.59 -19.90 -10.05
N VAL A 243 -8.05 -19.13 -9.10
CA VAL A 243 -6.98 -18.15 -9.44
C VAL A 243 -5.57 -18.68 -9.18
N ASN A 244 -5.33 -19.35 -8.04
CA ASN A 244 -4.04 -20.01 -7.77
C ASN A 244 -3.70 -21.04 -8.85
N LYS A 245 -4.70 -21.82 -9.28
CA LYS A 245 -4.58 -22.77 -10.39
C LYS A 245 -4.31 -22.08 -11.74
N ARG A 246 -4.97 -20.96 -12.05
CA ARG A 246 -4.78 -20.25 -13.32
C ARG A 246 -3.44 -19.50 -13.42
N ILE A 247 -2.92 -18.99 -12.31
CA ILE A 247 -1.64 -18.26 -12.33
C ILE A 247 -0.46 -19.23 -12.32
N ARG A 248 -0.49 -20.28 -11.47
CA ARG A 248 0.58 -21.26 -11.38
C ARG A 248 0.48 -22.34 -12.48
N ASP A 249 -0.70 -22.88 -12.80
CA ASP A 249 -0.85 -23.98 -13.77
C ASP A 249 -1.07 -23.50 -15.21
N ASP A 250 -1.84 -22.41 -15.43
CA ASP A 250 -2.13 -21.91 -16.80
C ASP A 250 -1.13 -20.84 -17.30
N ASN A 251 -0.08 -20.55 -16.51
CA ASN A 251 0.99 -19.59 -16.85
C ASN A 251 0.48 -18.20 -17.29
N ILE A 252 -0.64 -17.74 -16.73
CA ILE A 252 -1.19 -16.39 -16.96
C ILE A 252 -0.43 -15.38 -16.09
N ARG A 253 0.03 -14.28 -16.69
CA ARG A 253 0.82 -13.23 -16.00
C ARG A 253 0.08 -11.90 -15.85
N CYS A 254 -1.20 -11.86 -16.21
CA CYS A 254 -2.07 -10.71 -15.99
C CYS A 254 -3.48 -11.14 -15.60
N VAL A 255 -3.90 -10.77 -14.39
CA VAL A 255 -5.27 -10.95 -13.88
C VAL A 255 -6.04 -9.64 -14.04
N VAL A 256 -7.23 -9.72 -14.62
CA VAL A 256 -8.06 -8.55 -14.92
C VAL A 256 -9.25 -8.50 -13.96
N PHE A 257 -9.36 -7.42 -13.20
CA PHE A 257 -10.52 -7.07 -12.39
C PHE A 257 -11.21 -5.88 -13.02
N ASP A 258 -12.19 -6.12 -13.89
CA ASP A 258 -12.91 -5.07 -14.61
C ASP A 258 -14.33 -4.83 -14.10
N GLN A 259 -14.80 -5.63 -13.14
CA GLN A 259 -16.13 -5.56 -12.53
C GLN A 259 -16.09 -5.98 -11.06
N PRO A 260 -17.01 -5.46 -10.21
CA PRO A 260 -17.13 -5.91 -8.83
C PRO A 260 -17.63 -7.35 -8.79
N VAL A 261 -17.01 -8.15 -7.93
CA VAL A 261 -17.39 -9.54 -7.64
C VAL A 261 -18.29 -9.62 -6.41
N ALA A 262 -18.17 -8.65 -5.50
CA ALA A 262 -18.99 -8.49 -4.30
C ALA A 262 -19.79 -7.19 -4.35
N SER A 263 -20.82 -7.09 -3.50
CA SER A 263 -21.56 -5.83 -3.32
C SER A 263 -20.72 -4.83 -2.54
N SER A 264 -20.84 -3.54 -2.89
CA SER A 264 -20.20 -2.47 -2.12
C SER A 264 -20.84 -2.38 -0.71
N PRO A 265 -20.04 -2.25 0.36
CA PRO A 265 -20.56 -1.96 1.70
C PRO A 265 -20.99 -0.50 1.86
N LEU A 266 -20.67 0.38 0.90
CA LEU A 266 -21.02 1.79 0.95
C LEU A 266 -22.51 2.02 0.65
N PRO A 267 -23.15 3.00 1.32
CA PRO A 267 -24.55 3.33 1.05
C PRO A 267 -24.73 3.76 -0.41
N LYS A 268 -25.74 3.20 -1.07
CA LYS A 268 -26.06 3.55 -2.46
C LYS A 268 -26.45 5.03 -2.55
N LYS A 269 -25.66 5.84 -3.26
CA LYS A 269 -26.10 7.17 -3.69
C LYS A 269 -27.04 7.04 -4.90
N ASN A 270 -28.06 7.91 -4.98
CA ASN A 270 -29.13 7.82 -5.97
C ASN A 270 -28.63 7.84 -7.43
N GLY A 271 -29.15 6.90 -8.24
CA GLY A 271 -29.36 7.08 -9.69
C GLY A 271 -28.51 6.22 -10.64
N SER A 272 -27.25 5.93 -10.36
CA SER A 272 -26.39 5.17 -11.28
C SER A 272 -25.29 4.39 -10.56
N LEU A 273 -25.07 3.13 -10.98
CA LEU A 273 -23.93 2.35 -10.51
C LEU A 273 -22.62 3.05 -10.88
N PRO A 274 -21.69 3.25 -9.92
CA PRO A 274 -20.42 3.89 -10.18
C PRO A 274 -19.61 3.06 -11.18
N ARG A 275 -18.93 3.73 -12.11
CA ARG A 275 -18.07 3.08 -13.10
C ARG A 275 -16.88 2.41 -12.38
N PRO A 276 -16.75 1.06 -12.38
CA PRO A 276 -15.69 0.42 -11.63
C PRO A 276 -14.33 0.68 -12.27
N ILE A 277 -13.31 0.85 -11.43
CA ILE A 277 -11.91 0.91 -11.84
C ILE A 277 -11.50 -0.47 -12.33
N THR A 278 -10.85 -0.53 -13.49
CA THR A 278 -10.28 -1.78 -14.00
C THR A 278 -8.87 -1.95 -13.46
N ILE A 279 -8.59 -3.05 -12.77
CA ILE A 279 -7.23 -3.36 -12.28
C ILE A 279 -6.65 -4.47 -13.16
N LEU A 280 -5.48 -4.22 -13.75
CA LEU A 280 -4.65 -5.20 -14.44
C LEU A 280 -3.52 -5.58 -13.48
N TYR A 281 -3.67 -6.69 -12.77
CA TYR A 281 -2.72 -7.17 -11.78
C TYR A 281 -1.70 -8.09 -12.43
N ILE A 282 -0.42 -7.75 -12.31
CA ILE A 282 0.71 -8.40 -12.98
C ILE A 282 1.75 -8.72 -11.91
N PRO A 283 1.68 -9.91 -11.30
CA PRO A 283 2.65 -10.34 -10.31
C PRO A 283 3.97 -10.79 -10.97
N LEU A 284 5.08 -10.55 -10.29
CA LEU A 284 6.39 -11.07 -10.66
C LEU A 284 6.48 -12.55 -10.26
N LEU A 285 6.37 -13.43 -11.25
CA LEU A 285 6.34 -14.88 -11.05
C LEU A 285 7.27 -15.60 -12.03
N PRO A 286 7.69 -16.83 -11.69
CA PRO A 286 8.38 -17.72 -12.63
C PRO A 286 7.60 -17.87 -13.92
N ASN A 287 8.25 -18.20 -15.02
CA ASN A 287 7.54 -18.42 -16.28
C ASN A 287 8.21 -19.52 -17.10
N ALA A 288 7.50 -20.63 -17.32
CA ALA A 288 8.03 -21.79 -18.03
C ALA A 288 8.42 -21.50 -19.49
N LYS A 289 7.93 -20.39 -20.07
CA LYS A 289 8.27 -19.94 -21.43
C LYS A 289 9.43 -18.94 -21.46
N PHE A 290 9.91 -18.49 -20.30
CA PHE A 290 11.06 -17.60 -20.21
C PHE A 290 12.34 -18.34 -20.60
N ARG A 291 13.39 -17.61 -20.98
CA ARG A 291 14.66 -18.20 -21.40
C ARG A 291 15.31 -19.10 -20.34
N ASP A 292 14.98 -18.85 -19.09
CA ASP A 292 15.35 -19.65 -17.93
C ASP A 292 14.07 -20.14 -17.23
N PRO A 293 13.55 -21.33 -17.60
CA PRO A 293 12.28 -21.84 -17.08
C PRO A 293 12.31 -22.19 -15.58
N ASP A 294 13.50 -22.45 -15.04
CA ASP A 294 13.71 -22.86 -13.65
C ASP A 294 13.98 -21.66 -12.73
N PHE A 295 14.17 -20.46 -13.30
CA PHE A 295 14.34 -19.25 -12.52
C PHE A 295 13.06 -18.84 -11.80
N ASP A 296 13.12 -18.89 -10.46
CA ASP A 296 12.06 -18.45 -9.58
C ASP A 296 12.51 -17.26 -8.72
N PRO A 297 11.93 -16.06 -8.91
CA PRO A 297 12.28 -14.87 -8.13
C PRO A 297 11.87 -14.97 -6.66
N GLU A 298 10.93 -15.86 -6.29
CA GLU A 298 10.51 -16.07 -4.89
C GLU A 298 11.57 -16.84 -4.09
N THR A 299 12.29 -17.76 -4.74
CA THR A 299 13.29 -18.62 -4.07
C THR A 299 14.74 -18.25 -4.37
N ALA A 300 14.99 -17.39 -5.36
CA ALA A 300 16.36 -17.00 -5.71
C ALA A 300 16.99 -16.11 -4.62
N ASP A 301 18.14 -16.54 -4.10
CA ASP A 301 18.84 -15.87 -2.99
C ASP A 301 19.05 -14.35 -3.22
N PHE A 302 19.36 -13.94 -4.45
CA PHE A 302 19.62 -12.53 -4.77
C PHE A 302 18.36 -11.67 -4.91
N CYS A 303 17.17 -12.28 -4.94
CA CYS A 303 15.88 -11.57 -5.04
C CYS A 303 15.27 -11.26 -3.66
N GLY A 304 15.89 -11.70 -2.57
CA GLY A 304 15.41 -11.39 -1.22
C GLY A 304 15.42 -9.89 -0.92
N THR A 305 14.41 -9.42 -0.19
CA THR A 305 14.21 -7.98 0.15
C THR A 305 15.44 -7.34 0.81
N PHE A 306 16.20 -8.12 1.59
CA PHE A 306 17.37 -7.64 2.34
C PHE A 306 18.69 -7.74 1.56
N ASN A 307 18.65 -8.21 0.32
CA ASN A 307 19.84 -8.19 -0.52
C ASN A 307 20.02 -6.79 -1.11
N ASP A 308 21.19 -6.19 -0.92
CA ASP A 308 21.57 -4.89 -1.50
C ASP A 308 22.72 -5.02 -2.53
N GLN A 309 23.12 -6.25 -2.87
CA GLN A 309 24.23 -6.52 -3.77
C GLN A 309 23.77 -7.37 -4.94
N TRP A 310 23.90 -6.83 -6.15
CA TRP A 310 23.55 -7.53 -7.37
C TRP A 310 24.65 -7.45 -8.41
N THR A 311 24.82 -8.53 -9.15
CA THR A 311 25.58 -8.51 -10.39
C THR A 311 24.71 -7.99 -11.54
N THR A 312 25.35 -7.49 -12.60
CA THR A 312 24.66 -7.06 -13.82
C THR A 312 23.80 -8.18 -14.41
N GLU A 313 24.28 -9.42 -14.35
CA GLU A 313 23.58 -10.60 -14.86
C GLU A 313 22.30 -10.89 -14.06
N GLN A 314 22.37 -10.76 -12.73
CA GLN A 314 21.22 -10.94 -11.84
C GLN A 314 20.14 -9.87 -12.08
N ILE A 315 20.55 -8.61 -12.22
CA ILE A 315 19.63 -7.50 -12.54
C ILE A 315 18.95 -7.76 -13.87
N ASN A 316 19.73 -8.09 -14.91
CA ASN A 316 19.20 -8.34 -16.24
C ASN A 316 18.28 -9.56 -16.26
N LEU A 317 18.60 -10.63 -15.51
CA LEU A 317 17.75 -11.82 -15.41
C LEU A 317 16.37 -11.48 -14.86
N LEU A 318 16.31 -10.74 -13.74
CA LEU A 318 15.06 -10.35 -13.10
C LEU A 318 14.25 -9.36 -13.96
N ALA A 319 14.92 -8.35 -14.52
CA ALA A 319 14.29 -7.36 -15.39
C ALA A 319 13.74 -8.00 -16.69
N ASP A 320 14.50 -8.92 -17.28
CA ASP A 320 14.07 -9.64 -18.49
C ASP A 320 12.87 -10.55 -18.19
N LEU A 321 12.83 -11.22 -17.02
CA LEU A 321 11.65 -12.00 -16.61
C LEU A 321 10.41 -11.10 -16.47
N ALA A 322 10.54 -9.96 -15.78
CA ALA A 322 9.44 -9.02 -15.60
C ALA A 322 8.93 -8.47 -16.95
N SER A 323 9.86 -8.08 -17.84
CA SER A 323 9.55 -7.62 -19.20
C SER A 323 8.88 -8.71 -20.04
N PHE A 324 9.37 -9.94 -19.96
CA PHE A 324 8.80 -11.09 -20.65
C PHE A 324 7.36 -11.39 -20.19
N ASN A 325 7.13 -11.43 -18.87
CA ASN A 325 5.81 -11.62 -18.28
C ASN A 325 4.81 -10.56 -18.76
N LEU A 326 5.23 -9.28 -18.80
CA LEU A 326 4.39 -8.19 -19.27
C LEU A 326 4.10 -8.29 -20.78
N THR A 327 5.12 -8.57 -21.59
CA THR A 327 5.01 -8.60 -23.07
C THR A 327 4.12 -9.73 -23.56
N GLN A 328 4.10 -10.88 -22.88
CA GLN A 328 3.19 -12.00 -23.20
C GLN A 328 1.72 -11.63 -23.03
N GLU A 329 1.39 -10.70 -22.13
CA GLU A 329 0.02 -10.33 -21.80
C GLU A 329 -0.48 -9.08 -22.52
N VAL A 330 0.30 -8.52 -23.46
CA VAL A 330 -0.04 -7.29 -24.20
C VAL A 330 -1.41 -7.37 -24.87
N SER A 331 -1.80 -8.53 -25.42
CA SER A 331 -3.13 -8.69 -26.03
C SER A 331 -4.24 -8.56 -24.98
N ARG A 332 -4.10 -9.23 -23.83
CA ARG A 332 -5.05 -9.19 -22.72
C ARG A 332 -5.18 -7.78 -22.15
N ILE A 333 -4.05 -7.11 -21.93
CA ILE A 333 -4.00 -5.72 -21.49
C ILE A 333 -4.73 -4.80 -22.48
N ARG A 334 -4.45 -4.94 -23.77
CA ARG A 334 -5.10 -4.14 -24.82
C ARG A 334 -6.61 -4.36 -24.85
N ASP A 335 -7.08 -5.58 -24.68
CA ASP A 335 -8.51 -5.87 -24.68
C ASP A 335 -9.22 -5.32 -23.44
N ALA A 336 -8.59 -5.42 -22.26
CA ALA A 336 -9.12 -4.79 -21.05
C ALA A 336 -9.17 -3.25 -21.16
N LEU A 337 -8.15 -2.63 -21.77
CA LEU A 337 -8.16 -1.19 -22.07
C LEU A 337 -9.30 -0.80 -23.00
N LYS A 338 -9.59 -1.60 -24.04
CA LYS A 338 -10.73 -1.36 -24.94
C LYS A 338 -12.06 -1.45 -24.19
N VAL A 339 -12.22 -2.42 -23.28
CA VAL A 339 -13.42 -2.57 -22.45
C VAL A 339 -13.62 -1.34 -21.57
N ALA A 340 -12.57 -0.92 -20.85
CA ALA A 340 -12.60 0.29 -20.01
C ALA A 340 -12.92 1.55 -20.84
N TYR A 341 -12.31 1.70 -22.02
CA TYR A 341 -12.60 2.80 -22.94
C TYR A 341 -14.07 2.81 -23.39
N LYS A 342 -14.61 1.67 -23.83
CA LYS A 342 -16.02 1.55 -24.26
C LYS A 342 -16.97 1.91 -23.10
N ARG A 343 -16.68 1.44 -21.89
CA ARG A 343 -17.45 1.79 -20.68
C ARG A 343 -17.43 3.29 -20.40
N LYS A 344 -16.25 3.91 -20.45
CA LYS A 344 -16.10 5.37 -20.26
C LYS A 344 -16.83 6.16 -21.34
N ARG A 345 -16.80 5.70 -22.59
CA ARG A 345 -17.52 6.32 -23.71
C ARG A 345 -19.03 6.23 -23.51
N ALA A 346 -19.56 5.06 -23.13
CA ALA A 346 -20.99 4.86 -22.90
C ALA A 346 -21.56 5.72 -21.76
N HIS A 347 -20.74 6.08 -20.76
CA HIS A 347 -21.15 6.98 -19.68
C HIS A 347 -21.17 8.47 -20.10
N ARG A 348 -20.51 8.84 -21.20
CA ARG A 348 -20.49 10.22 -21.71
C ARG A 348 -21.64 10.53 -22.67
N LEU A 349 -22.23 9.47 -23.24
CA LEU A 349 -23.35 9.51 -24.18
C LEU A 349 -24.63 9.21 -23.42
#